data_AF-A0A7W1KXA1-F1
#
_entry.id   AF-A0A7W1KXA1-F1
#
_cell.length_a   1.000
_cell.length_b   1.000
_cell.length_c   1.000
_cell.angle_alpha   90.00
_cell.angle_beta   90.00
_cell.angle_gamma   90.00
#
_symmetry.space_group_name_H-M   'P 1'
#
loop_
_entity.id
_entity.type
_entity.pdbx_description
1 polymer ?
#
loop_
_entity_poly.entity_id
_entity_poly.type
_entity_poly.pdbx_seq_one_letter_code
_entity_poly.pdbx_strand_id
1 'polypeptide(L)'
;MSLNLDSAKTPIQSEGQTLRRRRSNADGPRVLVAEDHEDTRVMLRLILERSGCRVYEAADGLEAVEAAERERPDLILMDGSLPRLDGLGA
;
A
#
# COMPACT_ATOMS: atom_id res chain seq x y z
N MET A 1 30.22 56.84 -9.85
CA MET A 1 30.92 56.17 -10.97
C MET A 1 30.67 54.67 -10.80
N SER A 2 29.94 54.06 -11.75
CA SER A 2 29.72 52.63 -12.09
C SER A 2 29.38 51.63 -10.96
N LEU A 3 28.17 51.05 -10.84
CA LEU A 3 27.39 50.06 -11.65
C LEU A 3 27.87 48.58 -11.56
N ASN A 4 27.01 47.75 -10.93
CA ASN A 4 26.54 46.36 -11.25
C ASN A 4 27.56 45.19 -11.36
N LEU A 5 27.29 43.90 -11.11
CA LEU A 5 26.14 43.06 -10.68
C LEU A 5 26.71 41.64 -10.34
N ASP A 6 25.92 40.83 -9.59
CA ASP A 6 25.92 39.35 -9.56
C ASP A 6 27.06 38.61 -8.80
N SER A 7 26.85 37.53 -8.03
CA SER A 7 25.81 36.50 -8.11
C SER A 7 25.44 35.85 -6.76
N ALA A 8 24.18 35.37 -6.74
CA ALA A 8 23.66 34.19 -6.07
C ALA A 8 23.58 34.15 -4.52
N LYS A 9 22.46 34.67 -3.99
CA LYS A 9 21.71 33.96 -2.94
C LYS A 9 21.11 32.70 -3.55
N THR A 10 21.49 31.52 -3.07
CA THR A 10 20.69 30.30 -3.30
C THR A 10 19.83 30.05 -2.05
N PRO A 11 18.50 30.08 -2.18
CA PRO A 11 17.59 29.63 -1.12
C PRO A 11 17.77 28.12 -0.91
N ILE A 12 17.66 27.65 0.32
CA ILE A 12 17.39 26.23 0.57
C ILE A 12 15.98 25.97 0.00
N GLN A 13 15.96 25.47 -1.23
CA GLN A 13 14.75 25.14 -1.97
C GLN A 13 14.18 23.82 -1.45
N SER A 14 12.86 23.83 -1.35
CA SER A 14 11.99 22.72 -1.04
C SER A 14 12.13 21.57 -2.06
N GLU A 15 12.50 20.40 -1.57
CA GLU A 15 12.22 19.10 -2.17
C GLU A 15 11.53 18.28 -1.08
N GLY A 16 10.40 17.62 -1.23
CA GLY A 16 9.55 17.34 -2.37
C GLY A 16 8.38 16.58 -1.74
N GLN A 17 7.20 17.16 -1.84
CA GLN A 17 5.96 16.64 -1.31
C GLN A 17 5.69 15.23 -1.89
N THR A 18 5.76 14.18 -1.07
CA THR A 18 4.99 12.95 -1.32
C THR A 18 4.60 12.24 -0.03
N LEU A 19 4.22 12.99 1.01
CA LEU A 19 3.19 12.48 1.92
C LEU A 19 1.93 12.38 1.07
N ARG A 20 1.78 11.20 0.46
CA ARG A 20 0.67 10.83 -0.41
C ARG A 20 -0.57 11.50 0.11
N ARG A 21 -1.12 12.42 -0.69
CA ARG A 21 -2.49 12.94 -0.62
C ARG A 21 -3.30 11.91 0.13
N ARG A 22 -3.73 12.19 1.37
CA ARG A 22 -4.76 11.40 2.05
C ARG A 22 -5.84 11.26 1.00
N ARG A 23 -5.91 10.11 0.33
CA ARG A 23 -7.03 9.84 -0.56
C ARG A 23 -8.19 9.96 0.41
N SER A 24 -9.06 10.93 0.17
CA SER A 24 -10.39 10.95 0.72
C SER A 24 -11.09 9.72 0.15
N ASN A 25 -10.68 8.52 0.56
CA ASN A 25 -11.36 7.31 0.19
C ASN A 25 -12.60 7.34 1.05
N ALA A 26 -13.71 7.76 0.43
CA ALA A 26 -15.03 7.71 1.05
C ALA A 26 -15.34 6.28 1.56
N ASP A 27 -14.67 5.27 0.99
CA ASP A 27 -14.85 3.84 1.27
C ASP A 27 -13.75 3.21 2.14
N GLY A 28 -12.88 4.01 2.79
CA GLY A 28 -11.82 3.51 3.69
C GLY A 28 -10.61 2.85 2.98
N PRO A 29 -9.53 2.49 3.70
CA PRO A 29 -8.32 1.89 3.10
C PRO A 29 -8.59 0.53 2.46
N ARG A 30 -7.95 0.21 1.33
CA ARG A 30 -8.04 -1.11 0.68
C ARG A 30 -6.94 -2.02 1.18
N VAL A 31 -7.30 -3.19 1.70
CA VAL A 31 -6.35 -4.17 2.26
C VAL A 31 -6.51 -5.50 1.54
N LEU A 32 -5.42 -6.10 1.10
CA LEU A 32 -5.39 -7.48 0.62
C LEU A 32 -4.85 -8.39 1.75
N VAL A 33 -5.55 -9.47 2.04
CA VAL A 33 -5.13 -10.52 2.97
C VAL A 33 -4.82 -11.79 2.17
N ALA A 34 -3.56 -12.24 2.20
CA ALA A 34 -3.10 -13.48 1.60
C ALA A 34 -2.74 -14.48 2.70
N GLU A 35 -3.59 -15.50 2.87
CA GLU A 35 -3.57 -16.45 3.98
C GLU A 35 -4.23 -17.75 3.50
N ASP A 36 -3.58 -18.90 3.67
CA ASP A 36 -4.08 -20.17 3.16
C ASP A 36 -5.10 -20.83 4.10
N HIS A 37 -5.02 -20.56 5.41
CA HIS A 37 -5.99 -21.06 6.38
C HIS A 37 -7.27 -20.20 6.37
N GLU A 38 -8.38 -20.81 5.90
CA GLU A 38 -9.67 -20.13 5.74
C GLU A 38 -10.16 -19.44 7.03
N ASP A 39 -10.09 -20.10 8.18
CA ASP A 39 -10.53 -19.54 9.46
C ASP A 39 -9.76 -18.27 9.83
N THR A 40 -8.43 -18.27 9.64
CA THR A 40 -7.57 -17.11 9.89
C THR A 40 -7.89 -15.98 8.91
N ARG A 41 -8.03 -16.31 7.62
CA ARG A 41 -8.34 -15.33 6.56
C ARG A 41 -9.68 -14.63 6.82
N VAL A 42 -10.72 -15.40 7.18
CA VAL A 42 -12.04 -14.88 7.56
C VAL A 42 -11.97 -14.02 8.81
N MET A 43 -11.24 -14.45 9.84
CA MET A 43 -11.06 -13.66 11.05
C MET A 43 -10.39 -12.30 10.75
N LEU A 44 -9.31 -12.30 9.97
CA LEU A 44 -8.60 -11.08 9.57
C LEU A 44 -9.50 -10.14 8.77
N ARG A 45 -10.25 -10.67 7.79
CA ARG A 45 -11.22 -9.88 7.03
C ARG A 45 -12.23 -9.21 7.95
N LEU A 46 -12.86 -9.96 8.86
CA LEU A 46 -13.87 -9.41 9.77
C LEU A 46 -13.31 -8.30 10.67
N ILE A 47 -12.08 -8.44 11.17
CA ILE A 47 -11.42 -7.42 12.00
C ILE A 47 -11.14 -6.14 11.19
N LEU A 48 -10.63 -6.29 9.97
CA LEU A 48 -10.29 -5.17 9.09
C LEU A 48 -11.53 -4.44 8.56
N GLU A 49 -12.57 -5.18 8.14
CA GLU A 49 -13.85 -4.62 7.71
C GLU A 49 -14.50 -3.83 8.85
N ARG A 50 -14.50 -4.37 10.08
CA ARG A 50 -14.97 -3.64 11.28
C ARG A 50 -14.15 -2.38 11.59
N SER A 51 -12.90 -2.33 11.13
CA SER A 51 -12.03 -1.16 11.24
C SER A 51 -12.22 -0.16 10.10
N GLY A 52 -13.20 -0.39 9.21
CA GLY A 52 -13.52 0.48 8.08
C GLY A 52 -12.63 0.27 6.86
N CYS A 53 -11.97 -0.89 6.74
CA CYS A 53 -11.21 -1.25 5.54
C CYS A 53 -12.10 -1.97 4.52
N ARG A 54 -11.80 -1.79 3.24
CA ARG A 54 -12.27 -2.66 2.16
C ARG A 54 -11.28 -3.79 1.99
N VAL A 55 -11.71 -5.03 2.20
CA VAL A 55 -10.81 -6.19 2.21
C VAL A 55 -10.97 -7.01 0.93
N TYR A 56 -9.84 -7.47 0.41
CA TYR A 56 -9.73 -8.50 -0.61
C TYR A 56 -8.98 -9.70 -0.02
N GLU A 57 -9.31 -10.90 -0.47
CA GLU A 57 -8.78 -12.15 0.06
C GLU A 57 -8.07 -12.93 -1.05
N ALA A 58 -6.99 -13.62 -0.71
CA ALA A 58 -6.28 -14.58 -1.55
C ALA A 58 -5.90 -15.81 -0.71
N ALA A 59 -6.06 -17.02 -1.27
CA ALA A 59 -5.77 -18.26 -0.56
C ALA A 59 -4.34 -18.78 -0.79
N ASP A 60 -3.58 -18.14 -1.68
CA ASP A 60 -2.18 -18.46 -1.98
C ASP A 60 -1.46 -17.28 -2.66
N GLY A 61 -0.15 -17.42 -2.86
CA GLY A 61 0.66 -16.31 -3.35
C GLY A 61 0.38 -15.92 -4.80
N LEU A 62 -0.03 -16.84 -5.67
CA LEU A 62 -0.34 -16.49 -7.06
C LEU A 62 -1.62 -15.65 -7.13
N GLU A 63 -2.65 -16.06 -6.38
CA GLU A 63 -3.87 -15.25 -6.22
C GLU A 63 -3.57 -13.89 -5.58
N ALA A 64 -2.63 -13.83 -4.64
CA ALA A 64 -2.22 -12.60 -4.00
C ALA A 64 -1.59 -11.61 -4.99
N VAL A 65 -0.70 -12.08 -5.87
CA VAL A 65 -0.09 -11.25 -6.93
C VAL A 65 -1.16 -10.73 -7.88
N GLU A 66 -2.02 -11.61 -8.40
CA GLU A 66 -3.09 -11.23 -9.32
C GLU A 66 -4.07 -10.22 -8.69
N ALA A 67 -4.42 -10.42 -7.41
CA ALA A 67 -5.26 -9.49 -6.67
C ALA A 67 -4.56 -8.16 -6.40
N ALA A 68 -3.26 -8.16 -6.09
CA ALA A 68 -2.50 -6.94 -5.85
C ALA A 68 -2.41 -6.06 -7.12
N GLU A 69 -2.19 -6.67 -8.29
CA GLU A 69 -2.14 -5.97 -9.57
C GLU A 69 -3.50 -5.37 -9.96
N ARG A 70 -4.58 -6.15 -9.76
CA ARG A 70 -5.95 -5.79 -10.12
C ARG A 70 -6.54 -4.75 -9.18
N GLU A 71 -6.50 -5.00 -7.87
CA GLU A 71 -7.21 -4.19 -6.87
C GLU A 71 -6.39 -3.00 -6.38
N ARG A 72 -5.07 -3.02 -6.61
CA ARG A 72 -4.12 -1.97 -6.20
C ARG A 72 -4.32 -1.58 -4.73
N PRO A 73 -4.23 -2.53 -3.78
CA PRO A 73 -4.48 -2.27 -2.37
C PRO A 73 -3.50 -1.23 -1.81
N ASP A 74 -3.91 -0.57 -0.72
CA ASP A 74 -3.08 0.40 -0.02
C ASP A 74 -2.16 -0.29 1.02
N LEU A 75 -2.51 -1.52 1.44
CA LEU A 75 -1.73 -2.42 2.30
C LEU A 75 -1.97 -3.89 1.88
N ILE A 76 -0.93 -4.71 1.96
CA ILE A 76 -1.02 -6.18 1.81
C ILE A 76 -0.57 -6.81 3.14
N LEU A 77 -1.39 -7.71 3.68
CA LEU A 77 -1.03 -8.61 4.78
C LEU A 77 -0.86 -10.00 4.17
N MET A 78 0.33 -10.56 4.25
CA MET A 78 0.71 -11.77 3.53
C MET A 78 1.40 -12.75 4.47
N ASP A 79 0.90 -13.98 4.51
CA ASP A 79 1.64 -15.09 5.12
C ASP A 79 2.92 -15.37 4.31
N GLY A 80 4.01 -15.63 5.01
CA GLY A 80 5.27 -16.04 4.40
C GLY A 80 5.19 -17.44 3.78
N SER A 81 4.35 -18.34 4.30
CA SER A 81 4.29 -19.74 3.89
C SER A 81 3.05 -20.08 3.06
N LEU A 82 2.87 -19.40 1.92
CA LEU A 82 1.74 -19.66 1.03
C LEU A 82 1.99 -20.79 0.02
N PRO A 83 0.95 -21.53 -0.38
CA PRO A 83 1.03 -22.46 -1.52
C PRO A 83 1.34 -21.73 -2.84
N ARG A 84 1.80 -22.49 -3.85
CA ARG A 84 2.10 -22.04 -5.24
C ARG A 84 3.22 -21.00 -5.38
N LEU A 85 3.21 -19.94 -4.59
CA LEU A 85 4.21 -18.89 -4.48
C LEU A 85 4.25 -18.46 -3.02
N ASP A 86 5.42 -18.52 -2.39
CA ASP A 86 5.56 -18.06 -1.00
C ASP A 86 5.50 -16.52 -0.91
N GLY A 87 5.34 -16.00 0.31
CA GLY A 87 5.18 -14.56 0.50
C GLY A 87 6.44 -13.72 0.26
N LEU A 88 7.61 -14.35 0.07
CA LEU A 88 8.86 -13.67 -0.27
C LEU A 88 9.08 -13.61 -1.79
N GLY A 89 8.55 -14.59 -2.53
CA GLY A 89 8.58 -14.65 -3.98
C GLY A 89 7.42 -13.93 -4.67
N ALA A 90 6.38 -13.57 -3.91
CA ALA A 90 5.22 -12.80 -4.37
C ALA A 90 5.50 -11.31 -4.60
#